data_AF-A0A662K565-F1
#
_entry.id   AF-A0A662K565-F1
#
_cell.length_a   1.000
_cell.length_b   1.000
_cell.length_c   1.000
_cell.angle_alpha   90.00
_cell.angle_beta   90.00
_cell.angle_gamma   90.00
#
_symmetry.space_group_name_H-M   'P 1'
#
loop_
_entity.id
_entity.type
_entity.pdbx_description
1 polymer ?
#
loop_
_entity_poly.entity_id
_entity_poly.type
_entity_poly.pdbx_seq_one_letter_code
_entity_poly.pdbx_strand_id
1 'polypeptide(L)' 'AKLDEKAEPWFIEPKGFVLVGSSRNRLTIKNMPAHNKIKEFGRRLAEHLGYEIYGEREDSRVILLTRDKKNVKIK' A
#
# COMPACT_ATOMS: atom_id res chain seq x y z
N ALA A 1 -7.03 -3.38 8.69
CA ALA A 1 -8.35 -2.77 8.88
C ALA A 1 -8.52 -2.24 10.31
N LYS A 2 -8.81 -3.02 11.36
CA LYS A 2 -9.12 -2.46 12.70
C LYS A 2 -8.12 -1.43 13.27
N LEU A 3 -6.83 -1.59 13.02
CA LEU A 3 -5.81 -0.62 13.43
C LEU A 3 -5.90 0.68 12.63
N ASP A 4 -6.06 0.58 11.32
CA ASP A 4 -6.22 1.71 10.41
C ASP A 4 -7.54 2.44 10.65
N GLU A 5 -8.60 1.69 10.96
CA GLU A 5 -9.92 2.20 11.35
C GLU A 5 -9.84 3.02 12.63
N LYS A 6 -9.07 2.57 13.63
CA LYS A 6 -8.85 3.33 14.87
C LYS A 6 -8.03 4.59 14.64
N ALA A 7 -7.07 4.55 13.70
CA ALA A 7 -6.17 5.66 13.44
C ALA A 7 -6.78 6.72 12.50
N GLU A 8 -7.75 6.35 11.68
CA GLU A 8 -8.42 7.20 10.67
C GLU A 8 -7.45 8.07 9.84
N PRO A 9 -6.41 7.48 9.22
CA PRO A 9 -5.42 8.26 8.51
C PRO A 9 -5.99 8.84 7.21
N TRP A 10 -5.46 9.99 6.78
CA TRP A 10 -5.78 10.56 5.46
C TRP A 10 -5.38 9.64 4.30
N PHE A 11 -4.26 8.94 4.48
CA PHE A 11 -3.64 8.08 3.48
C PHE A 11 -3.21 6.75 4.09
N ILE A 12 -3.31 5.69 3.30
CA ILE A 12 -2.74 4.38 3.63
C ILE A 12 -1.93 3.92 2.43
N GLU A 13 -0.70 3.48 2.68
CA GLU A 13 0.20 2.97 1.65
C GLU A 13 0.51 1.49 1.85
N PRO A 14 -0.30 0.58 1.28
CA PRO A 14 0.13 -0.80 1.13
C PRO A 14 1.39 -0.86 0.26
N LYS A 15 2.53 -1.19 0.88
CA LYS A 15 3.85 -1.27 0.23
C LYS A 15 4.42 -2.67 0.33
N GLY A 16 4.83 -3.20 -0.81
CA GLY A 16 5.58 -4.45 -0.90
C GLY A 16 7.01 -4.29 -0.40
N PHE A 17 7.52 -5.32 0.27
CA PHE A 17 8.93 -5.40 0.63
C PHE A 17 9.82 -5.33 -0.63
N VAL A 18 10.92 -4.59 -0.53
CA VAL A 18 11.97 -4.49 -1.55
C VAL A 18 13.31 -4.88 -0.92
N LEU A 19 14.04 -5.78 -1.57
CA LEU A 19 15.30 -6.35 -1.10
C LEU A 19 16.46 -5.36 -1.27
N VAL A 20 16.59 -4.45 -0.30
CA VAL A 20 17.65 -3.42 -0.24
C VAL A 20 18.32 -3.35 1.13
N GLY A 21 19.53 -2.78 1.17
CA GLY A 21 20.28 -2.58 2.41
C GLY A 21 20.54 -3.86 3.20
N SER A 22 20.46 -3.76 4.53
CA SER A 22 20.72 -4.86 5.47
C SER A 22 19.70 -6.01 5.42
N SER A 23 18.55 -5.82 4.74
CA SER A 23 17.56 -6.89 4.58
C SER A 23 18.11 -8.09 3.81
N ARG A 24 19.13 -7.87 2.97
CA ARG A 24 19.85 -8.91 2.20
C ARG A 24 20.52 -9.97 3.07
N ASN A 25 20.78 -9.67 4.33
CA ASN A 25 21.40 -10.62 5.26
C ASN A 25 20.41 -11.63 5.84
N ARG A 26 19.10 -11.40 5.72
CA ARG A 26 18.05 -12.19 6.39
C ARG A 26 16.85 -12.56 5.51
N LEU A 27 16.71 -11.93 4.34
CA LEU A 27 15.59 -12.12 3.43
C LEU A 27 16.09 -12.38 2.00
N THR A 28 15.21 -12.93 1.18
CA THR A 28 15.50 -13.30 -0.21
C THR A 28 14.55 -12.59 -1.18
N ILE A 29 14.87 -12.67 -2.48
CA ILE A 29 14.00 -12.14 -3.54
C ILE A 29 12.59 -12.75 -3.49
N LYS A 30 12.45 -13.99 -3.03
CA LYS A 30 11.16 -14.68 -2.88
C LYS A 30 10.23 -13.99 -1.87
N ASN A 31 10.77 -13.21 -0.95
CA ASN A 31 9.99 -12.43 0.00
C ASN A 31 9.42 -11.14 -0.61
N MET A 32 9.89 -10.71 -1.78
CA MET A 32 9.36 -9.52 -2.44
C MET A 32 8.06 -9.86 -3.20
N PRO A 33 6.89 -9.36 -2.76
CA PRO A 33 5.61 -9.66 -3.39
C PRO A 33 5.49 -8.96 -4.75
N ALA A 34 4.85 -9.61 -5.72
CA ALA A 34 4.51 -8.97 -6.99
C ALA A 34 3.53 -7.79 -6.77
N HIS A 35 3.62 -6.76 -7.62
CA HIS A 35 2.82 -5.54 -7.49
C HIS A 35 1.31 -5.82 -7.51
N ASN A 36 0.87 -6.74 -8.38
CA ASN A 36 -0.53 -7.17 -8.44
C ASN A 36 -1.07 -7.73 -7.12
N LYS A 37 -0.23 -8.42 -6.31
CA LYS A 37 -0.62 -8.89 -4.98
C LYS A 37 -0.80 -7.74 -4.00
N ILE A 38 0.03 -6.70 -4.09
CA ILE A 38 -0.12 -5.50 -3.26
C ILE A 38 -1.38 -4.72 -3.67
N LYS A 39 -1.65 -4.60 -4.97
CA LYS A 39 -2.88 -4.01 -5.51
C LYS A 39 -4.13 -4.71 -5.00
N GLU A 40 -4.16 -6.03 -5.07
CA GLU A 40 -5.28 -6.82 -4.57
C GLU A 40 -5.45 -6.72 -3.05
N PHE A 41 -4.35 -6.73 -2.29
CA PHE A 41 -4.39 -6.48 -0.85
C PHE A 41 -4.93 -5.08 -0.54
N GLY A 42 -4.45 -4.06 -1.23
CA GLY A 42 -4.88 -2.67 -1.09
C GLY A 42 -6.36 -2.48 -1.42
N ARG A 43 -6.86 -3.10 -2.50
CA ARG A 43 -8.28 -3.09 -2.87
C ARG A 43 -9.16 -3.63 -1.74
N ARG A 44 -8.82 -4.82 -1.22
CA ARG A 44 -9.56 -5.43 -0.11
C ARG A 44 -9.51 -4.59 1.16
N LEU A 45 -8.35 -4.01 1.47
CA LEU A 45 -8.21 -3.11 2.63
C LEU A 45 -9.08 -1.86 2.48
N ALA A 46 -9.10 -1.29 1.27
CA ALA A 46 -9.90 -0.11 0.95
C ALA A 46 -11.40 -0.38 1.10
N GLU A 47 -11.88 -1.52 0.60
CA GLU A 47 -13.28 -1.98 0.74
C GLU A 47 -13.69 -2.10 2.21
N HIS A 48 -12.82 -2.63 3.07
CA HIS A 48 -13.11 -2.76 4.49
C HIS A 48 -13.14 -1.43 5.25
N LEU A 49 -12.47 -0.39 4.75
CA LEU A 49 -12.27 0.88 5.48
C LEU A 49 -13.02 2.07 4.88
N GLY A 50 -13.70 1.88 3.74
CA GLY A 50 -14.32 2.94 2.97
C GLY A 50 -13.32 3.87 2.28
N TYR A 51 -12.15 3.35 1.90
CA TYR A 51 -11.14 4.10 1.12
C TYR A 51 -11.25 3.73 -0.36
N GLU A 52 -10.60 4.53 -1.21
CA GLU A 52 -10.45 4.27 -2.64
C GLU A 52 -8.97 4.26 -3.03
N ILE A 53 -8.62 3.55 -4.10
CA ILE A 53 -7.29 3.64 -4.70
C ILE A 53 -7.16 5.00 -5.39
N TYR A 54 -6.21 5.82 -4.90
CA TYR A 54 -5.83 7.08 -5.51
C TYR A 54 -4.85 6.87 -6.67
N GLY A 55 -3.82 6.04 -6.44
CA GLY A 55 -2.76 5.80 -7.42
C GLY A 55 -1.85 4.66 -7.04
N GLU A 56 -0.88 4.37 -7.90
CA GLU A 56 0.11 3.32 -7.69
C GLU A 56 1.47 3.67 -8.31
N ARG A 57 2.52 3.05 -7.77
CA ARG A 57 3.88 3.07 -8.32
C ARG A 57 4.44 1.66 -8.31
N GLU A 58 4.46 1.03 -9.48
CA GLU A 58 4.81 -0.38 -9.64
C GLU A 58 6.28 -0.68 -9.32
N ASP A 59 7.19 0.20 -9.73
CA ASP A 59 8.62 0.16 -9.41
C ASP A 59 8.89 0.14 -7.90
N SER A 60 8.09 0.91 -7.16
CA SER A 60 8.11 1.02 -5.70
C SER A 60 7.17 0.04 -4.98
N ARG A 61 6.45 -0.80 -5.74
CA ARG A 61 5.47 -1.80 -5.28
C ARG A 61 4.49 -1.24 -4.26
N VAL A 62 3.96 -0.04 -4.52
CA VAL A 62 3.12 0.69 -3.58
C VAL A 62 1.79 1.10 -4.21
N ILE A 63 0.74 1.03 -3.41
CA ILE A 63 -0.60 1.52 -3.71
C ILE A 63 -0.88 2.66 -2.73
N LEU A 64 -1.53 3.72 -3.18
CA LEU A 64 -1.99 4.79 -2.32
C LEU A 64 -3.51 4.74 -2.20
N LEU A 65 -4.00 4.70 -0.97
CA LEU A 65 -5.42 4.73 -0.63
C LEU A 65 -5.77 6.05 0.03
N THR A 66 -6.97 6.57 -0.25
CA THR A 66 -7.52 7.76 0.44
C THR A 66 -9.05 7.69 0.51
N ARG A 67 -9.65 8.36 1.50
CA ARG A 67 -11.11 8.57 1.58
C ARG A 67 -11.58 9.78 0.76
N ASP A 68 -10.68 10.68 0.38
CA ASP A 68 -11.02 11.94 -0.29
C ASP A 68 -10.32 12.10 -1.65
N LYS A 69 -10.60 11.16 -2.56
CA LYS A 69 -9.96 11.13 -3.88
C LYS A 69 -10.19 12.40 -4.70
N LYS A 70 -11.31 13.10 -4.47
CA LYS A 70 -11.71 14.29 -5.24
C LYS A 70 -10.98 15.56 -4.79
N ASN A 71 -10.69 15.71 -3.50
CA ASN A 71 -10.07 16.93 -2.98
C ASN A 71 -8.56 16.80 -2.75
N VAL A 72 -8.02 15.58 -2.74
CA VAL A 72 -6.58 15.34 -2.61
C VAL A 72 -5.84 15.71 -3.90
N LYS A 73 -4.88 16.64 -3.78
CA LYS A 73 -3.90 16.97 -4.83
C LYS A 73 -2.51 16.54 -4.38
N ILE A 74 -2.04 15.40 -4.90
CA ILE A 74 -0.66 14.95 -4.73
C ILE A 74 0.06 15.25 -6.04
N LYS A 75 1.13 16.05 -5.97
CA LYS A 75 1.96 16.43 -7.11
C LYS A 75 3.01 15.37 -7.42
#